data_AF-A0A6I1L2X3-F1
#
_entry.id   AF-A0A6I1L2X3-F1
#
_cell.length_a   1.000
_cell.length_b   1.000
_cell.length_c   1.000
_cell.angle_alpha   90.00
_cell.angle_beta   90.00
_cell.angle_gamma   90.00
#
_symmetry.space_group_name_H-M   'P 1'
#
loop_
_entity.id
_entity.type
_entity.pdbx_description
1 polymer ?
#
loop_
_entity_poly.entity_id
_entity_poly.type
_entity_poly.pdbx_seq_one_letter_code
_entity_poly.pdbx_strand_id
1 'polypeptide(L)'
;MIGELAKHIDVSLALSLHAPNDALRNQLVPINKKYPLKMLLESCQRYMSALGEKRVLTIEYTLLKDVNDKVEHAVEMIELLKNVPCKINLIPFNPFPHSGYERPSNNAIRRFQDQLHQAGFNVTVRTTRGEDIDAACGQLVGQVLDRTRRSERYIAVRELSADSDMPQSAATRT
;
A
#
# COMPACT_ATOMS: atom_id res chain seq x y z
N MET A 1 -7.24 -3.69 18.77
CA MET A 1 -7.24 -2.36 18.11
C MET A 1 -8.52 -2.16 17.29
N ILE A 2 -8.78 -2.94 16.23
CA ILE A 2 -10.10 -2.89 15.54
C ILE A 2 -11.25 -3.41 16.43
N GLY A 3 -11.03 -4.50 17.17
CA GLY A 3 -12.05 -5.03 18.10
C GLY A 3 -12.39 -4.10 19.28
N GLU A 4 -11.52 -3.15 19.63
CA GLU A 4 -11.87 -2.13 20.62
C GLU A 4 -12.69 -1.01 19.97
N LEU A 5 -12.37 -0.60 18.75
CA LEU A 5 -13.17 0.38 17.99
C LEU A 5 -14.64 -0.05 17.88
N ALA A 6 -14.88 -1.34 17.65
CA ALA A 6 -16.21 -1.96 17.59
C ALA A 6 -17.08 -1.71 18.83
N LYS A 7 -16.48 -1.49 20.00
CA LYS A 7 -17.23 -1.27 21.25
C LYS A 7 -17.63 0.19 21.46
N HIS A 8 -17.06 1.10 20.69
CA HIS A 8 -17.18 2.54 20.93
C HIS A 8 -17.91 3.28 19.82
N ILE A 9 -17.72 2.90 18.55
CA ILE A 9 -18.29 3.66 17.43
C ILE A 9 -18.42 2.86 16.13
N ASP A 10 -19.52 3.15 15.42
CA ASP A 10 -19.83 2.60 14.11
C ASP A 10 -19.42 3.57 12.99
N VAL A 11 -18.25 3.35 12.41
CA VAL A 11 -17.71 4.18 11.30
C VAL A 11 -17.48 3.37 10.04
N SER A 12 -17.37 4.05 8.90
CA SER A 12 -16.88 3.42 7.68
C SER A 12 -15.40 3.07 7.85
N LEU A 13 -14.98 1.90 7.35
CA LEU A 13 -13.62 1.41 7.48
C LEU A 13 -12.90 1.40 6.12
N ALA A 14 -11.75 2.05 6.06
CA ALA A 14 -10.77 1.94 4.99
C ALA A 14 -9.52 1.22 5.51
N LEU A 15 -9.00 0.28 4.71
CA LEU A 15 -7.81 -0.51 5.01
C LEU A 15 -6.70 -0.17 4.03
N SER A 16 -5.62 0.42 4.54
CA SER A 16 -4.37 0.63 3.80
C SER A 16 -3.63 -0.71 3.62
N LEU A 17 -3.95 -1.40 2.51
CA LEU A 17 -3.47 -2.74 2.21
C LEU A 17 -2.09 -2.71 1.56
N HIS A 18 -2.00 -2.05 0.40
CA HIS A 18 -0.79 -1.72 -0.38
C HIS A 18 0.09 -2.89 -0.87
N ALA A 19 -0.22 -4.14 -0.52
CA ALA A 19 0.45 -5.33 -1.05
C ALA A 19 -0.49 -6.55 -0.95
N PRO A 20 -0.44 -7.49 -1.91
CA PRO A 20 -1.34 -8.62 -1.96
C PRO A 20 -0.81 -9.87 -1.23
N ASN A 21 0.44 -9.85 -0.76
CA ASN A 21 1.06 -10.93 -0.02
C ASN A 21 1.89 -10.40 1.15
N ASP A 22 2.12 -11.25 2.17
CA ASP A 22 2.80 -10.83 3.40
C ASP A 22 4.27 -10.45 3.16
N ALA A 23 4.96 -11.08 2.20
CA ALA A 23 6.36 -10.80 1.92
C ALA A 23 6.56 -9.36 1.44
N LEU A 24 5.79 -8.94 0.43
CA LEU A 24 5.80 -7.58 -0.09
C LEU A 24 5.25 -6.59 0.95
N ARG A 25 4.20 -6.97 1.68
CA ARG A 25 3.62 -6.10 2.70
C ARG A 25 4.56 -5.86 3.88
N ASN A 26 5.40 -6.83 4.24
CA ASN A 26 6.43 -6.67 5.27
C ASN A 26 7.49 -5.63 4.89
N GLN A 27 7.70 -5.39 3.60
CA GLN A 27 8.62 -4.36 3.09
C GLN A 27 7.93 -2.99 3.05
N LEU A 28 6.72 -2.92 2.46
CA LEU A 28 6.01 -1.65 2.25
C LEU A 28 5.31 -1.11 3.50
N VAL A 29 4.80 -2.00 4.36
CA VAL A 29 4.03 -1.67 5.56
C VAL A 29 4.54 -2.51 6.74
N PRO A 30 5.66 -2.14 7.38
CA PRO A 30 6.38 -3.01 8.33
C PRO A 30 5.57 -3.52 9.54
N ILE A 31 4.46 -2.85 9.88
CA ILE A 31 3.52 -3.33 10.92
C ILE A 31 2.92 -4.71 10.58
N ASN A 32 2.93 -5.11 9.31
CA ASN A 32 2.48 -6.43 8.85
C ASN A 32 3.23 -7.58 9.52
N LYS A 33 4.50 -7.40 9.87
CA LYS A 33 5.30 -8.40 10.60
C LYS A 33 4.67 -8.76 11.95
N LYS A 34 3.97 -7.82 12.57
CA LYS A 34 3.24 -8.02 13.83
C LYS A 34 1.80 -8.49 13.60
N TYR A 35 1.15 -7.99 12.56
CA TYR A 35 -0.24 -8.32 12.21
C TYR A 35 -0.34 -8.71 10.72
N PRO A 36 -0.10 -9.99 10.40
CA PRO A 36 -0.12 -10.49 9.01
C PRO A 36 -1.49 -10.34 8.36
N LEU A 37 -1.52 -10.41 7.03
CA LEU A 37 -2.72 -10.17 6.21
C LEU A 37 -3.94 -10.97 6.65
N LYS A 38 -3.76 -12.26 6.93
CA LYS A 38 -4.86 -13.13 7.39
C LYS A 38 -5.52 -12.58 8.65
N MET A 39 -4.73 -12.28 9.68
CA MET A 39 -5.22 -11.76 10.96
C MET A 39 -5.88 -10.38 10.80
N LEU A 40 -5.31 -9.55 9.93
CA LEU A 40 -5.80 -8.22 9.62
C LEU A 40 -7.18 -8.28 8.96
N LEU A 41 -7.31 -9.07 7.88
CA LEU A 41 -8.56 -9.23 7.14
C LEU A 41 -9.64 -9.90 7.97
N GLU A 42 -9.32 -10.91 8.78
CA GLU A 42 -10.26 -11.52 9.74
C GLU A 42 -10.77 -10.48 10.76
N SER A 43 -9.89 -9.58 11.22
CA SER A 43 -10.28 -8.51 12.15
C SER A 43 -11.16 -7.46 11.48
N CYS A 44 -10.88 -7.10 10.23
CA CYS A 44 -11.73 -6.22 9.43
C CYS A 44 -13.09 -6.87 9.18
N GLN A 45 -13.15 -8.14 8.78
CA GLN A 45 -14.40 -8.85 8.52
C GLN A 45 -15.28 -8.92 9.77
N ARG A 46 -14.71 -9.23 10.94
CA ARG A 46 -15.45 -9.22 12.21
C ARG A 46 -16.02 -7.84 12.55
N TYR A 47 -15.28 -6.77 12.27
CA TYR A 47 -15.79 -5.41 12.46
C TYR A 47 -16.94 -5.13 11.49
N MET A 48 -16.75 -5.41 10.21
CA MET A 48 -17.75 -5.16 9.17
C MET A 48 -19.02 -5.99 9.37
N SER A 49 -18.94 -7.22 9.89
CA SER A 49 -20.12 -8.06 10.18
C SER A 49 -20.98 -7.53 11.32
N ALA A 50 -20.40 -6.70 12.21
CA ALA A 50 -21.17 -6.01 13.26
C ALA A 50 -21.86 -4.74 12.73
N LEU A 51 -21.46 -4.26 11.55
CA LEU A 51 -22.08 -3.12 10.88
C LEU A 51 -23.20 -3.60 9.94
N GLY A 52 -24.20 -2.74 9.72
CA GLY A 52 -25.29 -3.06 8.79
C GLY A 52 -24.82 -3.29 7.35
N GLU A 53 -25.61 -4.05 6.59
CA GLU A 53 -25.31 -4.58 5.24
C GLU A 53 -24.93 -3.52 4.19
N LYS A 54 -25.25 -2.24 4.41
CA LYS A 54 -24.92 -1.15 3.49
C LYS A 54 -23.45 -0.74 3.54
N ARG A 55 -22.71 -1.10 4.59
CA ARG A 55 -21.30 -0.72 4.75
C ARG A 55 -20.41 -1.85 4.27
N VAL A 56 -19.52 -1.51 3.34
CA VAL A 56 -18.51 -2.43 2.81
C VAL A 56 -17.12 -1.89 3.10
N LEU A 57 -16.16 -2.80 3.27
CA LEU A 57 -14.77 -2.43 3.51
C LEU A 57 -14.23 -1.68 2.29
N THR A 58 -13.50 -0.60 2.51
CA THR A 58 -12.73 0.06 1.43
C THR A 58 -11.29 -0.37 1.52
N ILE A 59 -10.74 -0.94 0.45
CA ILE A 59 -9.32 -1.29 0.34
C ILE A 59 -8.59 -0.13 -0.33
N GLU A 60 -7.55 0.38 0.29
CA GLU A 60 -6.65 1.36 -0.29
C GLU A 60 -5.36 0.68 -0.76
N TYR A 61 -5.01 0.89 -2.02
CA TYR A 61 -3.85 0.28 -2.65
C TYR A 61 -3.05 1.33 -3.42
N THR A 62 -1.93 1.76 -2.84
CA THR A 62 -1.00 2.66 -3.53
C THR A 62 -0.23 1.88 -4.57
N LEU A 63 -0.33 2.27 -5.84
CA LEU A 63 0.39 1.62 -6.93
C LEU A 63 1.77 2.27 -7.09
N LEU A 64 2.80 1.45 -6.99
CA LEU A 64 4.22 1.78 -7.09
C LEU A 64 4.79 1.03 -8.30
N LYS A 65 5.42 1.79 -9.20
CA LYS A 65 5.93 1.28 -10.47
C LYS A 65 6.92 0.13 -10.22
N ASP A 66 6.71 -0.99 -10.91
CA ASP A 66 7.53 -2.21 -10.88
C ASP A 66 7.67 -2.90 -9.52
N VAL A 67 6.96 -2.41 -8.49
CA VAL A 67 7.02 -2.93 -7.11
C VAL A 67 5.75 -3.72 -6.77
N ASN A 68 4.57 -3.14 -7.01
CA ASN A 68 3.30 -3.76 -6.63
C ASN A 68 2.20 -3.56 -7.70
N ASP A 69 2.55 -3.16 -8.92
CA ASP A 69 1.63 -2.80 -10.01
C ASP A 69 1.59 -3.81 -11.17
N LYS A 70 2.33 -4.91 -11.05
CA LYS A 70 2.37 -6.01 -12.02
C LYS A 70 1.10 -6.86 -12.02
N VAL A 71 0.90 -7.61 -13.10
CA VAL A 71 -0.28 -8.50 -13.27
C VAL A 71 -0.31 -9.59 -12.22
N GLU A 72 0.84 -10.16 -11.84
CA GLU A 72 0.91 -11.16 -10.77
C GLU A 72 0.32 -10.65 -9.45
N HIS A 73 0.58 -9.38 -9.11
CA HIS A 73 0.06 -8.77 -7.89
C HIS A 73 -1.45 -8.56 -7.94
N ALA A 74 -2.03 -8.28 -9.12
CA ALA A 74 -3.48 -8.21 -9.29
C ALA A 74 -4.12 -9.58 -9.06
N VAL A 75 -3.52 -10.65 -9.61
CA VAL A 75 -4.01 -12.03 -9.42
C VAL A 75 -3.95 -12.44 -7.95
N GLU A 76 -2.84 -12.16 -7.27
CA GLU A 76 -2.71 -12.42 -5.83
C GLU A 76 -3.73 -11.61 -5.02
N MET A 77 -3.99 -10.35 -5.41
CA MET A 77 -4.98 -9.50 -4.74
C MET A 77 -6.40 -10.04 -4.90
N ILE A 78 -6.74 -10.56 -6.08
CA ILE A 78 -8.03 -11.21 -6.35
C ILE A 78 -8.21 -12.41 -5.43
N GLU A 79 -7.20 -13.27 -5.34
CA GLU A 79 -7.25 -14.47 -4.49
C GLU A 79 -7.34 -14.10 -3.00
N LEU A 80 -6.59 -13.09 -2.56
CA LEU A 80 -6.61 -12.59 -1.18
C LEU A 80 -7.99 -12.06 -0.77
N LEU A 81 -8.68 -11.36 -1.69
CA LEU A 81 -9.90 -10.62 -1.39
C LEU A 81 -11.19 -11.32 -1.85
N LYS A 82 -11.11 -12.50 -2.48
CA LYS A 82 -12.26 -13.20 -3.07
C LYS A 82 -13.46 -13.40 -2.13
N ASN A 83 -13.19 -13.57 -0.83
CA ASN A 83 -14.21 -13.78 0.21
C ASN A 83 -14.42 -12.54 1.10
N VAL A 84 -13.91 -11.37 0.70
CA VAL A 84 -13.98 -10.13 1.47
C VAL A 84 -14.86 -9.13 0.70
N PRO A 85 -16.10 -8.86 1.15
CA PRO A 85 -16.93 -7.83 0.53
C PRO A 85 -16.28 -6.45 0.64
N CYS A 86 -15.75 -5.95 -0.47
CA CYS A 86 -15.02 -4.70 -0.49
C CYS A 86 -15.14 -3.91 -1.79
N LYS A 87 -14.84 -2.62 -1.68
CA LYS A 87 -14.51 -1.74 -2.80
C LYS A 87 -13.01 -1.48 -2.78
N ILE A 88 -12.38 -1.33 -3.94
CA ILE A 88 -10.94 -1.09 -4.06
C ILE A 88 -10.71 0.32 -4.60
N ASN A 89 -9.84 1.05 -3.93
CA ASN A 89 -9.36 2.36 -4.34
C ASN A 89 -7.88 2.24 -4.69
N LEU A 90 -7.58 2.25 -5.99
CA LEU A 90 -6.23 2.33 -6.51
C LEU A 90 -5.75 3.79 -6.42
N ILE A 91 -4.58 4.00 -5.84
CA ILE A 91 -4.00 5.32 -5.62
C ILE A 91 -2.65 5.34 -6.36
N PRO A 92 -2.59 5.88 -7.58
CA PRO A 92 -1.33 6.05 -8.27
C PRO A 92 -0.37 6.88 -7.41
N PHE A 93 0.86 6.40 -7.23
CA PHE A 93 1.83 7.10 -6.41
C PHE A 93 2.13 8.51 -6.95
N ASN A 94 2.26 9.48 -6.05
CA ASN A 94 2.71 10.83 -6.36
C ASN A 94 4.16 10.96 -5.88
N PRO A 95 5.13 11.11 -6.80
CA PRO A 95 6.53 11.22 -6.44
C PRO A 95 6.78 12.42 -5.52
N PHE A 96 7.65 12.22 -4.53
CA PHE A 96 8.23 13.30 -3.73
C PHE A 96 9.75 13.05 -3.57
N PRO A 97 10.55 14.11 -3.29
CA PRO A 97 12.00 13.98 -3.16
C PRO A 97 12.40 12.87 -2.19
N HIS A 98 13.38 12.05 -2.58
CA HIS A 98 13.93 10.93 -1.79
C HIS A 98 12.95 9.78 -1.46
N SER A 99 11.75 9.76 -2.05
CA SER A 99 10.79 8.66 -1.85
C SER A 99 11.29 7.30 -2.32
N GLY A 100 12.14 7.27 -3.35
CA GLY A 100 12.71 6.04 -3.87
C GLY A 100 11.74 5.15 -4.65
N TYR A 101 10.53 5.63 -4.93
CA TYR A 101 9.50 4.97 -5.70
C TYR A 101 9.03 5.86 -6.84
N GLU A 102 8.45 5.24 -7.86
CA GLU A 102 7.96 5.93 -9.05
C GLU A 102 6.47 5.68 -9.26
N ARG A 103 5.83 6.65 -9.95
CA ARG A 103 4.45 6.52 -10.41
C ARG A 103 4.39 5.49 -11.56
N PRO A 104 3.51 4.49 -11.49
CA PRO A 104 3.26 3.59 -12.61
C PRO A 104 2.75 4.33 -13.86
N SER A 105 2.98 3.73 -15.03
CA SER A 105 2.36 4.24 -16.27
C SER A 105 0.83 4.13 -16.21
N ASN A 106 0.13 5.02 -16.92
CA ASN A 106 -1.34 4.95 -17.04
C ASN A 106 -1.81 3.61 -17.63
N ASN A 107 -1.02 3.00 -18.53
CA ASN A 107 -1.31 1.67 -19.06
C ASN A 107 -1.23 0.58 -17.98
N ALA A 108 -0.20 0.61 -17.13
CA ALA A 108 -0.07 -0.34 -16.02
C ALA A 108 -1.23 -0.20 -15.02
N ILE A 109 -1.58 1.03 -14.65
CA ILE A 109 -2.71 1.33 -13.76
C ILE A 109 -4.02 0.77 -14.35
N ARG A 110 -4.29 1.08 -15.62
CA ARG A 110 -5.50 0.61 -16.31
C ARG A 110 -5.53 -0.91 -16.40
N ARG A 111 -4.42 -1.55 -16.77
CA ARG A 111 -4.33 -3.01 -16.83
C ARG A 111 -4.61 -3.64 -15.47
N PHE A 112 -4.06 -3.10 -14.39
CA PHE A 112 -4.31 -3.58 -13.03
C PHE A 112 -5.78 -3.41 -12.64
N GLN A 113 -6.36 -2.24 -12.93
CA GLN A 113 -7.78 -1.95 -12.71
C GLN A 113 -8.68 -2.93 -13.48
N ASP A 114 -8.41 -3.14 -14.77
CA ASP A 114 -9.21 -4.00 -15.65
C ASP A 114 -9.22 -5.45 -15.14
N GLN A 115 -8.08 -5.97 -14.64
CA GLN A 115 -8.01 -7.32 -14.05
C GLN A 115 -8.91 -7.45 -12.82
N LEU A 116 -8.87 -6.46 -11.93
CA LEU A 116 -9.72 -6.45 -10.74
C LEU A 116 -11.22 -6.29 -11.09
N HIS A 117 -11.55 -5.46 -12.09
CA HIS A 117 -12.92 -5.32 -12.60
C HIS A 117 -13.43 -6.63 -13.20
N GLN A 118 -12.61 -7.32 -14.01
CA GLN A 118 -12.96 -8.61 -14.60
C GLN A 118 -13.21 -9.70 -13.55
N ALA A 119 -12.54 -9.61 -12.40
CA ALA A 119 -12.79 -10.47 -11.24
C ALA A 119 -14.03 -10.07 -10.40
N GLY A 120 -14.77 -9.03 -10.80
CA GLY A 120 -16.02 -8.61 -10.18
C GLY A 120 -15.88 -7.58 -9.05
N PHE A 121 -14.69 -7.02 -8.82
CA PHE A 121 -14.51 -5.98 -7.80
C PHE A 121 -14.97 -4.60 -8.31
N ASN A 122 -15.55 -3.80 -7.41
CA ASN A 122 -15.75 -2.38 -7.64
C ASN A 122 -14.43 -1.64 -7.38
N VAL A 123 -13.79 -1.18 -8.45
CA VAL A 123 -12.46 -0.55 -8.38
C VAL A 123 -12.54 0.88 -8.91
N THR A 124 -12.03 1.82 -8.12
CA THR A 124 -11.83 3.22 -8.54
C THR A 124 -10.35 3.54 -8.59
N VAL A 125 -9.96 4.47 -9.47
CA VAL A 125 -8.62 5.04 -9.50
C VAL A 125 -8.72 6.47 -9.01
N ARG A 126 -8.01 6.81 -7.93
CA ARG A 126 -7.98 8.17 -7.41
C ARG A 126 -7.24 9.06 -8.40
N THR A 127 -7.98 9.94 -9.07
CA THR A 127 -7.39 11.00 -9.88
C THR A 127 -6.73 12.02 -8.95
N THR A 128 -5.45 12.31 -9.18
CA THR A 128 -4.79 13.46 -8.57
C THR A 128 -5.52 14.73 -9.01
N ARG A 129 -6.19 15.41 -8.08
CA ARG A 129 -6.62 16.80 -8.27
C ARG A 129 -5.48 17.67 -7.72
N GLY A 130 -4.97 18.64 -8.49
CA GLY A 130 -3.97 19.59 -7.98
C GLY A 130 -2.51 19.29 -8.33
N GLU A 131 -2.17 18.69 -9.49
CA GLU A 131 -0.75 18.74 -9.95
C GLU A 131 -0.27 20.18 -10.22
N ASP A 132 -1.23 21.10 -10.35
CA ASP A 132 -1.11 22.53 -10.50
C ASP A 132 -0.95 23.32 -9.18
N ILE A 133 -1.23 22.69 -8.03
CA ILE A 133 -1.10 23.29 -6.70
C ILE A 133 -0.71 22.20 -5.69
N ASP A 134 0.54 22.14 -5.24
CA ASP A 134 1.12 21.19 -4.26
C ASP A 134 0.25 20.89 -3.01
N ALA A 135 -0.87 20.20 -3.21
CA ALA A 135 -1.93 19.91 -2.25
C ALA A 135 -2.38 18.45 -2.32
N ALA A 136 -1.58 17.58 -2.96
CA ALA A 136 -1.85 16.15 -3.00
C ALA A 136 -1.68 15.52 -1.60
N CYS A 137 -2.58 14.59 -1.25
CA CYS A 137 -2.49 13.81 0.00
C CYS A 137 -1.11 13.16 0.13
N GLY A 138 -0.34 13.60 1.15
CA GLY A 138 1.06 13.24 1.36
C GLY A 138 1.98 14.46 1.51
N GLN A 139 1.52 15.65 1.09
CA GLN A 139 2.29 16.90 1.13
C GLN A 139 2.04 17.78 2.37
N LEU A 140 1.23 17.32 3.35
CA LEU A 140 1.17 17.96 4.66
C LEU A 140 2.43 17.63 5.47
N VAL A 141 3.57 18.12 4.99
CA VAL A 141 4.78 18.29 5.78
C VAL A 141 4.54 19.53 6.65
N GLY A 142 3.72 19.38 7.69
CA GLY A 142 3.87 20.28 8.83
C GLY A 142 5.34 20.18 9.26
N GLN A 143 5.99 21.30 9.57
CA GLN A 143 7.28 21.31 10.24
C GLN A 143 7.11 20.69 11.63
N VAL A 144 6.99 19.37 11.67
CA VAL A 144 7.00 18.59 12.89
C VAL A 144 8.47 18.30 13.11
N LEU A 145 9.03 18.81 14.21
CA LEU A 145 10.26 18.30 14.78
C LEU A 145 10.01 16.82 15.12
N ASP A 146 10.28 15.96 14.14
CA ASP A 146 10.03 14.53 14.22
C ASP A 146 11.04 13.92 15.20
N ARG A 147 10.68 13.90 16.48
CA ARG A 147 11.45 13.21 17.54
C ARG A 147 11.43 11.69 17.35
N THR A 148 10.62 11.17 16.43
CA THR A 148 10.64 9.77 16.02
C THR A 148 11.37 9.66 14.69
N ARG A 149 12.67 9.34 14.71
CA ARG A 149 13.58 9.06 13.58
C ARG A 149 13.06 8.08 12.50
N ARG A 150 11.85 8.27 11.97
CA ARG A 150 11.11 7.37 11.06
C ARG A 150 11.53 7.62 9.63
N SER A 151 11.69 8.88 9.26
CA SER A 151 12.33 9.31 8.01
C SER A 151 13.78 8.81 7.93
N GLU A 152 14.56 8.95 9.01
CA GLU A 152 15.93 8.41 9.09
C GLU A 152 15.98 6.87 9.01
N ARG A 153 15.00 6.15 9.57
CA ARG A 153 14.94 4.68 9.47
C ARG A 153 14.67 4.17 8.06
N TYR A 154 13.86 4.88 7.27
CA TYR A 154 13.65 4.54 5.86
C TYR A 154 14.93 4.77 5.03
N ILE A 155 15.70 5.81 5.36
CA ILE A 155 16.99 6.12 4.73
C ILE A 155 18.04 5.06 5.11
N ALA A 156 18.19 4.78 6.41
CA ALA A 156 19.23 3.88 6.93
C ALA A 156 19.07 2.41 6.47
N VAL A 157 17.84 1.90 6.35
CA VAL A 157 17.61 0.53 5.83
C VAL A 157 18.05 0.43 4.36
N ARG A 158 17.97 1.51 3.59
CA ARG A 158 18.34 1.53 2.17
C ARG A 158 19.87 1.67 1.98
N GLU A 159 20.55 2.48 2.80
CA GLU A 159 22.02 2.61 2.77
C GLU A 159 22.71 1.29 3.15
N LEU A 160 22.23 0.61 4.19
CA LEU A 160 22.75 -0.70 4.59
C LEU A 160 22.56 -1.80 3.52
N SER A 161 21.53 -1.68 2.69
CA SER A 161 21.26 -2.63 1.61
C SER A 161 22.14 -2.36 0.38
N ALA A 162 22.42 -1.08 0.08
CA ALA A 162 23.24 -0.65 -1.05
C ALA A 162 24.73 -1.01 -0.88
N ASP A 163 25.26 -0.96 0.36
CA ASP A 163 26.66 -1.30 0.64
C ASP A 163 26.98 -2.80 0.53
N SER A 164 25.95 -3.66 0.57
CA SER A 164 26.13 -5.12 0.51
C SER A 164 26.24 -5.71 -0.89
N ASP A 165 25.95 -4.91 -1.94
CA ASP A 165 25.85 -5.36 -3.33
C ASP A 165 26.99 -4.85 -4.26
N MET A 166 28.05 -4.28 -3.69
CA MET A 166 29.23 -3.87 -4.48
C MET A 166 30.13 -5.08 -4.82
N PRO A 167 30.32 -5.44 -6.11
CA PRO A 167 31.24 -6.51 -6.48
C PRO A 167 32.69 -6.09 -6.25
N GLN A 168 33.46 -6.91 -5.53
CA GLN A 168 34.92 -6.77 -5.42
C GLN A 168 35.56 -6.99 -6.79
N SER A 169 35.86 -5.91 -7.50
CA SER A 169 36.67 -5.94 -8.73
C SER A 169 38.11 -6.33 -8.37
N ALA A 170 38.52 -7.52 -8.81
CA ALA A 170 39.86 -8.06 -8.68
C ALA A 170 40.90 -7.19 -9.42
N ALA A 171 41.87 -6.67 -8.68
CA ALA A 171 43.05 -6.01 -9.22
C ALA A 171 43.92 -7.03 -9.98
N THR A 172 44.02 -6.87 -11.30
CA THR A 172 45.01 -7.57 -12.12
C THR A 172 46.32 -6.78 -12.07
N ARG A 173 47.38 -7.42 -11.55
CA ARG A 173 48.75 -6.89 -11.53
C ARG A 173 49.38 -7.03 -12.91
N THR A 174 50.00 -5.96 -13.40
CA THR A 174 51.25 -6.02 -14.18
C THR A 174 52.11 -4.85 -13.74
#